data_AF-A0A0D2J895-F1
#
_entry.id   AF-A0A0D2J895-F1
#
_cell.length_a   1.000
_cell.length_b   1.000
_cell.length_c   1.000
_cell.angle_alpha   90.00
_cell.angle_beta   90.00
_cell.angle_gamma   90.00
#
_symmetry.space_group_name_H-M   'P 1'
#
loop_
_entity.id
_entity.type
_entity.pdbx_description
1 polymer ?
#
loop_
_entity_poly.entity_id
_entity_poly.type
_entity_poly.pdbx_seq_one_letter_code
_entity_poly.pdbx_strand_id
1 'polypeptide(L)'
;MRVLLNSEFLRRLALVAGLFLSIMMYTTTVNNFFILDSPDFKKMQQVEIKKSGQHEKILIKKYRSYEKAFKGQANYKAYLEKQRSLLESYKKSLEAQRSQPLDQYIDETVKGKIKDISGPKWDSPVLQIEDYFQGRTPGEFQNFAGTNRRAGKHLIFSTEQGPFAGLAHQAKSTLFLSYDRDNKKHYLRLVNLPPRLADKYVKDSLRHPFRAYFWAPFVLGLALYLFIIPKVKRPEGALGHPRLWGVMISDFFGLLFSGLFFLFGFLLMVSNHVSVLTFSGMETGPKIGVIVLWVIGILCLWGTMWFGISYRNFWIRLLPLGMEEHTQSGTRFYAYADMKQANLRVKDYTWMAKLALLLSVFSDSGTTAMAMSMDKNNTAARLVIEMKDDGSWLIKNPALIGGITLAKALRENGVPMNDKLAQALKELDREEKG
;
A
#
# COMPACT_ATOMS: atom_id res chain seq x y z
N MET A 1 0.28 -19.08 22.73
CA MET A 1 -0.24 -17.91 23.50
C MET A 1 0.86 -17.01 24.08
N ARG A 2 1.90 -17.52 24.77
CA ARG A 2 2.93 -16.67 25.44
C ARG A 2 3.68 -15.68 24.52
N VAL A 3 3.85 -16.00 23.24
CA VAL A 3 4.55 -15.13 22.27
C VAL A 3 3.83 -13.79 22.05
N LEU A 4 2.49 -13.77 22.10
CA LEU A 4 1.69 -12.55 21.85
C LEU A 4 1.76 -11.54 23.00
N LEU A 5 2.18 -11.97 24.20
CA LEU A 5 2.39 -11.11 25.37
C LEU A 5 3.84 -10.64 25.51
N ASN A 6 4.73 -10.99 24.58
CA ASN A 6 6.12 -10.56 24.62
C ASN A 6 6.19 -9.05 24.31
N SER A 7 6.78 -8.25 25.21
CA SER A 7 6.85 -6.80 25.04
C SER A 7 7.61 -6.39 23.77
N GLU A 8 8.60 -7.16 23.34
CA GLU A 8 9.33 -6.89 22.08
C GLU A 8 8.49 -7.20 20.84
N PHE A 9 7.61 -8.21 20.91
CA PHE A 9 6.63 -8.46 19.87
C PHE A 9 5.65 -7.29 19.74
N LEU A 10 5.06 -6.86 20.86
CA LEU A 10 4.10 -5.76 20.89
C LEU A 10 4.71 -4.45 20.39
N ARG A 11 5.98 -4.18 20.71
CA ARG A 11 6.73 -3.01 20.21
C ARG A 11 6.79 -2.95 18.70
N ARG A 12 7.24 -4.05 18.11
CA ARG A 12 7.40 -4.13 16.66
C ARG A 12 6.04 -4.14 15.98
N LEU A 13 5.06 -4.85 16.55
CA LEU A 13 3.70 -4.84 16.04
C LEU A 13 3.12 -3.42 16.03
N ALA A 14 3.32 -2.64 17.09
CA ALA A 14 2.87 -1.25 17.16
C ALA A 14 3.51 -0.37 16.07
N LEU A 15 4.82 -0.51 15.85
CA LEU A 15 5.53 0.22 14.79
C LEU A 15 5.01 -0.15 13.40
N VAL A 16 4.83 -1.44 13.14
CA VAL A 16 4.32 -1.96 11.87
C VAL A 16 2.88 -1.51 11.62
N ALA A 17 2.01 -1.63 12.63
CA ALA A 17 0.62 -1.20 12.55
C ALA A 17 0.54 0.31 12.30
N GLY A 18 1.35 1.10 13.01
CA GLY A 18 1.46 2.54 12.80
C GLY A 18 1.87 2.90 11.37
N LEU A 19 2.92 2.25 10.85
CA LEU A 19 3.36 2.45 9.47
C LEU A 19 2.27 2.07 8.45
N PHE A 20 1.63 0.91 8.62
CA PHE A 20 0.61 0.42 7.70
C PHE A 20 -0.64 1.32 7.69
N LEU A 21 -1.13 1.72 8.87
CA LEU A 21 -2.25 2.67 8.99
C LEU A 21 -1.92 4.01 8.35
N SER A 22 -0.67 4.48 8.48
CA SER A 22 -0.21 5.71 7.84
C SER A 22 -0.26 5.63 6.31
N ILE A 23 0.22 4.52 5.73
CA ILE A 23 0.14 4.26 4.30
C ILE A 23 -1.33 4.19 3.84
N MET A 24 -2.18 3.47 4.59
CA MET A 24 -3.61 3.37 4.30
C MET A 24 -4.28 4.75 4.33
N MET A 25 -4.05 5.57 5.36
CA MET A 25 -4.61 6.93 5.44
C MET A 25 -4.10 7.85 4.33
N TYR A 26 -2.85 7.68 3.88
CA TYR A 26 -2.29 8.45 2.78
C TYR A 26 -2.85 8.06 1.41
N THR A 27 -3.14 6.78 1.21
CA THR A 27 -3.54 6.21 -0.09
C THR A 27 -5.05 6.03 -0.25
N THR A 28 -5.81 5.99 0.85
CA THR A 28 -7.27 5.82 0.81
C THR A 28 -7.92 7.00 0.10
N THR A 29 -8.69 6.68 -0.94
CA THR A 29 -9.52 7.62 -1.70
C THR A 29 -10.98 7.42 -1.33
N VAL A 30 -11.73 8.52 -1.22
CA VAL A 30 -13.19 8.44 -1.29
C VAL A 30 -13.57 8.18 -2.76
N ASN A 31 -14.29 7.09 -3.02
CA ASN A 31 -14.26 6.47 -4.34
C ASN A 31 -15.20 7.08 -5.38
N ASN A 32 -16.22 7.85 -4.99
CA ASN A 32 -17.15 8.45 -5.94
C ASN A 32 -17.58 9.85 -5.51
N PHE A 33 -17.66 10.74 -6.50
CA PHE A 33 -18.14 12.10 -6.31
C PHE A 33 -19.28 12.38 -7.29
N PHE A 34 -20.15 13.30 -6.93
CA PHE A 34 -21.05 13.95 -7.85
C PHE A 34 -20.51 15.32 -8.23
N ILE A 35 -20.66 15.68 -9.49
CA ILE A 35 -20.63 17.07 -9.95
C ILE A 35 -22.07 17.53 -10.02
N LEU A 36 -22.39 18.59 -9.29
CA LEU A 36 -23.67 19.27 -9.33
C LEU A 36 -23.51 20.59 -10.07
N ASP A 37 -24.37 20.82 -11.06
CA ASP A 37 -24.47 22.10 -11.75
C ASP A 37 -25.89 22.53 -12.08
N SER A 38 -26.07 23.83 -12.30
CA SER A 38 -27.30 24.38 -12.87
C SER A 38 -27.22 24.28 -14.40
N PRO A 39 -28.02 23.41 -15.05
CA PRO A 39 -27.98 23.24 -16.49
C PRO A 39 -28.52 24.48 -17.20
N ASP A 40 -27.71 25.04 -18.10
CA ASP A 40 -28.17 25.99 -19.11
C ASP A 40 -28.59 25.19 -20.35
N PHE A 41 -29.86 24.79 -20.41
CA PHE A 41 -30.38 23.93 -21.47
C PHE A 41 -30.23 24.54 -22.86
N LYS A 42 -30.37 25.87 -22.98
CA LYS A 42 -30.17 26.58 -24.25
C LYS A 42 -28.74 26.43 -24.74
N LYS A 43 -27.77 26.63 -23.84
CA LYS A 43 -26.35 26.43 -24.15
C LYS A 43 -26.02 24.96 -24.42
N MET A 44 -26.62 24.02 -23.69
CA MET A 44 -26.46 22.58 -23.94
C MET A 44 -26.94 22.22 -25.34
N GLN A 45 -28.13 22.66 -25.74
CA GLN A 45 -28.69 22.45 -27.08
C GLN A 45 -27.76 23.02 -28.16
N GLN A 46 -27.26 24.25 -27.97
CA GLN A 46 -26.30 24.87 -28.91
C GLN A 46 -24.98 24.10 -29.03
N VAL A 47 -24.43 23.62 -27.90
CA VAL A 47 -23.20 22.81 -27.90
C VAL A 47 -23.43 21.49 -28.62
N GLU A 48 -24.59 20.86 -28.42
CA GLU A 48 -24.96 19.61 -29.07
C GLU A 48 -25.11 19.79 -30.58
N ILE A 49 -25.87 20.80 -31.02
CA ILE A 49 -26.00 21.19 -32.43
C ILE A 49 -24.62 21.44 -33.05
N LYS A 50 -23.72 22.13 -32.33
CA LYS A 50 -22.35 22.42 -32.81
C LYS A 50 -21.53 21.14 -32.96
N LYS A 51 -21.60 20.21 -32.00
CA LYS A 51 -20.91 18.91 -32.06
C LYS A 51 -21.45 18.07 -33.21
N SER A 52 -22.77 18.01 -33.38
CA SER A 52 -23.41 17.29 -34.47
C SER A 52 -23.01 17.86 -35.84
N GLY A 53 -22.96 19.20 -35.98
CA GLY A 53 -22.44 19.85 -37.19
C GLY A 53 -20.95 19.59 -37.46
N GLN A 54 -20.12 19.41 -36.43
CA GLN A 54 -18.72 18.98 -36.61
C GLN A 54 -18.64 17.53 -37.09
N HIS A 55 -19.48 16.64 -36.53
CA HIS A 55 -19.54 15.25 -36.95
C HIS A 55 -20.03 15.12 -38.40
N GLU A 56 -21.01 15.91 -38.81
CA GLU A 56 -21.47 16.02 -40.20
C GLU A 56 -20.31 16.33 -41.14
N LYS A 57 -19.49 17.34 -40.82
CA LYS A 57 -18.32 17.72 -41.63
C LYS A 57 -17.32 16.57 -41.75
N ILE A 58 -17.11 15.79 -40.68
CA ILE A 58 -16.24 14.61 -40.69
C ILE A 58 -16.82 13.53 -41.60
N LEU A 59 -18.12 13.25 -41.51
CA LEU A 59 -18.80 12.27 -42.37
C LEU A 59 -18.74 12.68 -43.84
N ILE A 60 -18.97 13.95 -44.17
CA ILE A 60 -18.84 14.47 -45.55
C ILE A 60 -17.41 14.27 -46.07
N LYS A 61 -16.40 14.58 -45.26
CA LYS A 61 -14.99 14.38 -45.63
C LYS A 61 -14.70 12.90 -45.89
N LYS A 62 -15.20 12.02 -45.02
CA LYS A 62 -15.03 10.56 -45.13
C LYS A 62 -15.73 10.03 -46.39
N TYR A 63 -16.96 10.46 -46.65
CA TYR A 63 -17.71 10.14 -47.86
C TYR A 63 -16.95 10.54 -49.13
N ARG A 64 -16.48 11.79 -49.22
CA ARG A 64 -15.68 12.26 -50.37
C ARG A 64 -14.37 11.49 -50.55
N SER A 65 -13.76 11.05 -49.46
CA SER A 65 -12.55 10.21 -49.51
C SER A 65 -12.88 8.83 -50.10
N TYR A 66 -13.97 8.22 -49.66
CA TYR A 66 -14.45 6.98 -50.27
C TYR A 66 -14.76 7.19 -51.75
N GLU A 67 -15.45 8.29 -52.08
CA GLU A 67 -15.83 8.68 -53.43
C GLU A 67 -14.64 8.62 -54.42
N LYS A 68 -13.49 9.12 -53.96
CA LYS A 68 -12.24 9.14 -54.74
C LYS A 68 -11.53 7.79 -54.78
N ALA A 69 -11.41 7.11 -53.64
CA ALA A 69 -10.56 5.92 -53.51
C ALA A 69 -11.05 4.69 -54.29
N PHE A 70 -12.36 4.59 -54.52
CA PHE A 70 -12.99 3.39 -55.06
C PHE A 70 -13.62 3.60 -56.44
N LYS A 71 -13.32 4.74 -57.07
CA LYS A 71 -13.79 5.08 -58.43
C LYS A 71 -13.27 4.03 -59.43
N GLY A 72 -14.19 3.20 -59.97
CA GLY A 72 -13.88 2.18 -60.97
C GLY A 72 -14.07 0.72 -60.53
N GLN A 73 -14.39 0.45 -59.26
CA GLN A 73 -14.65 -0.93 -58.79
C GLN A 73 -16.12 -1.35 -59.01
N ALA A 74 -16.35 -2.61 -59.42
CA ALA A 74 -17.67 -3.11 -59.80
C ALA A 74 -18.71 -3.10 -58.66
N ASN A 75 -18.28 -3.28 -57.40
CA ASN A 75 -19.17 -3.36 -56.22
C ASN A 75 -19.33 -2.04 -55.45
N TYR A 76 -18.81 -0.95 -56.02
CA TYR A 76 -18.64 0.30 -55.29
C TYR A 76 -19.90 1.18 -55.20
N LYS A 77 -20.74 1.16 -56.24
CA LYS A 77 -21.95 2.02 -56.30
C LYS A 77 -22.89 1.76 -55.11
N ALA A 78 -23.13 0.49 -54.78
CA ALA A 78 -23.97 0.11 -53.65
C ALA A 78 -23.41 0.58 -52.30
N TYR A 79 -22.08 0.54 -52.12
CA TYR A 79 -21.45 1.03 -50.90
C TYR A 79 -21.58 2.56 -50.75
N LEU A 80 -21.33 3.32 -51.82
CA LEU A 80 -21.53 4.77 -51.80
C LEU A 80 -22.97 5.16 -51.53
N GLU A 81 -23.92 4.45 -52.12
CA GLU A 81 -25.34 4.71 -51.92
C GLU A 81 -25.75 4.51 -50.46
N LYS A 82 -25.23 3.45 -49.82
CA LYS A 82 -25.38 3.23 -48.37
C LYS A 82 -24.74 4.34 -47.53
N GLN A 83 -23.54 4.81 -47.88
CA GLN A 83 -22.91 5.92 -47.14
C GLN A 83 -23.64 7.25 -47.34
N ARG A 84 -24.17 7.48 -48.54
CA ARG A 84 -24.98 8.67 -48.85
C ARG A 84 -26.28 8.67 -48.08
N SER A 85 -26.99 7.55 -48.02
CA SER A 85 -28.25 7.44 -47.26
C SER A 85 -28.02 7.65 -45.76
N LEU A 86 -26.91 7.13 -45.21
CA LEU A 86 -26.50 7.40 -43.82
C LEU A 86 -26.23 8.89 -43.58
N LEU A 87 -25.51 9.55 -44.51
CA LEU A 87 -25.23 10.99 -44.40
C LEU A 87 -26.50 11.84 -44.48
N GLU A 88 -27.41 11.54 -45.41
CA GLU A 88 -28.68 12.26 -45.55
C GLU A 88 -29.61 12.04 -44.35
N SER A 89 -29.68 10.81 -43.82
CA SER A 89 -30.36 10.52 -42.56
C SER A 89 -29.78 11.34 -41.40
N TYR A 90 -28.44 11.45 -41.33
CA TYR A 90 -27.78 12.25 -40.32
C TYR A 90 -28.08 13.74 -40.45
N LYS A 91 -28.01 14.31 -41.66
CA LYS A 91 -28.38 15.72 -41.91
C LYS A 91 -29.81 16.02 -41.49
N LYS A 92 -30.76 15.15 -41.87
CA LYS A 92 -32.16 15.31 -41.51
C LYS A 92 -32.34 15.30 -39.99
N SER A 93 -31.63 14.42 -39.28
CA SER A 93 -31.65 14.39 -37.80
C SER A 93 -31.08 15.68 -37.18
N LEU A 94 -30.04 16.26 -37.80
CA LEU A 94 -29.42 17.51 -37.34
C LEU A 94 -30.31 18.72 -37.60
N GLU A 95 -31.01 18.78 -38.74
CA GLU A 95 -31.99 19.82 -39.04
C GLU A 95 -33.19 19.75 -38.08
N ALA A 96 -33.67 18.54 -37.78
CA ALA A 96 -34.68 18.33 -36.75
C ALA A 96 -34.18 18.83 -35.38
N GLN A 97 -32.94 18.52 -35.00
CA GLN A 97 -32.35 19.00 -33.75
C GLN A 97 -32.18 20.53 -33.69
N ARG A 98 -31.90 21.18 -34.83
CA ARG A 98 -31.78 22.65 -34.94
C ARG A 98 -33.12 23.38 -34.85
N SER A 99 -34.18 22.75 -35.34
CA SER A 99 -35.54 23.31 -35.36
C SER A 99 -36.37 22.95 -34.13
N GLN A 100 -35.85 22.06 -33.27
CA GLN A 100 -36.50 21.62 -32.04
C GLN A 100 -36.70 22.78 -31.05
N PRO A 101 -37.93 23.06 -30.60
CA PRO A 101 -38.20 24.02 -29.53
C PRO A 101 -37.47 23.65 -28.23
N LEU A 102 -37.07 24.66 -27.45
CA LEU A 102 -36.29 24.44 -26.22
C LEU A 102 -37.02 23.55 -25.21
N ASP A 103 -38.33 23.73 -25.04
CA ASP A 103 -39.12 22.94 -24.08
C ASP A 103 -39.14 21.46 -24.46
N GLN A 104 -39.31 21.16 -25.75
CA GLN A 104 -39.23 19.80 -26.27
C GLN A 104 -37.83 19.19 -26.06
N TYR A 105 -36.78 19.99 -26.26
CA TYR A 105 -35.41 19.55 -25.98
C TYR A 105 -35.18 19.24 -24.49
N ILE A 106 -35.72 20.07 -23.59
CA ILE A 106 -35.64 19.84 -22.14
C ILE A 106 -36.32 18.53 -21.80
N ASP A 107 -37.57 18.34 -22.23
CA ASP A 107 -38.36 17.13 -21.96
C ASP A 107 -37.64 15.87 -22.45
N GLU A 108 -37.13 15.88 -23.68
CA GLU A 108 -36.37 14.76 -24.23
C GLU A 108 -35.05 14.51 -23.49
N THR A 109 -34.37 15.58 -23.06
CA THR A 109 -33.07 15.50 -22.36
C THR A 109 -33.22 14.88 -20.97
N VAL A 110 -34.27 15.24 -20.23
CA VAL A 110 -34.51 14.77 -18.86
C VAL A 110 -35.29 13.45 -18.79
N LYS A 111 -35.94 13.04 -19.90
CA LYS A 111 -36.77 11.83 -19.97
C LYS A 111 -36.02 10.59 -19.45
N GLY A 112 -36.61 9.92 -18.46
CA GLY A 112 -36.05 8.72 -17.84
C GLY A 112 -34.79 8.95 -16.99
N LYS A 113 -34.40 10.20 -16.75
CA LYS A 113 -33.24 10.60 -15.94
C LYS A 113 -33.61 11.67 -14.89
N ILE A 114 -34.89 11.77 -14.54
CA ILE A 114 -35.39 12.80 -13.62
C ILE A 114 -35.73 12.18 -12.26
N LYS A 115 -35.42 12.92 -11.20
CA LYS A 115 -35.82 12.60 -9.84
C LYS A 115 -36.35 13.86 -9.17
N ASP A 116 -37.62 13.84 -8.78
CA ASP A 116 -38.18 14.93 -7.99
C ASP A 116 -37.56 14.92 -6.58
N ILE A 117 -37.03 16.07 -6.19
CA ILE A 117 -36.37 16.31 -4.90
C ILE A 117 -37.20 17.32 -4.11
N SER A 118 -38.23 16.83 -3.42
CA SER A 118 -39.08 17.64 -2.54
C SER A 118 -38.95 17.21 -1.08
N GLY A 119 -39.26 18.16 -0.18
CA GLY A 119 -39.43 17.92 1.25
C GLY A 119 -38.27 18.40 2.13
N PRO A 120 -38.38 18.24 3.46
CA PRO A 120 -37.55 18.93 4.44
C PRO A 120 -36.04 18.67 4.31
N LYS A 121 -35.66 17.52 3.74
CA LYS A 121 -34.26 17.15 3.50
C LYS A 121 -33.60 17.96 2.38
N TRP A 122 -34.40 18.53 1.46
CA TRP A 122 -33.95 19.24 0.28
C TRP A 122 -34.20 20.75 0.34
N ASP A 123 -35.20 21.20 1.11
CA ASP A 123 -35.60 22.62 1.17
C ASP A 123 -34.42 23.55 1.49
N SER A 124 -33.63 23.27 2.54
CA SER A 124 -32.47 24.11 2.88
C SER A 124 -31.28 23.92 1.91
N PRO A 125 -30.85 22.68 1.56
CA PRO A 125 -29.74 22.51 0.62
C PRO A 125 -29.98 23.12 -0.75
N VAL A 126 -31.18 23.00 -1.32
CA VAL A 126 -31.50 23.54 -2.65
C VAL A 126 -31.35 25.05 -2.68
N LEU A 127 -31.86 25.75 -1.66
CA LEU A 127 -31.70 27.21 -1.54
C LEU A 127 -30.22 27.62 -1.53
N GLN A 128 -29.40 26.92 -0.75
CA GLN A 128 -27.96 27.21 -0.65
C GLN A 128 -27.20 26.92 -1.95
N ILE A 129 -27.59 25.87 -2.66
CA ILE A 129 -27.05 25.51 -3.98
C ILE A 129 -27.40 26.58 -5.02
N GLU A 130 -28.65 27.07 -5.01
CA GLU A 130 -29.06 28.15 -5.90
C GLU A 130 -28.32 29.45 -5.60
N ASP A 131 -28.22 29.84 -4.33
CA ASP A 131 -27.46 31.02 -3.91
C ASP A 131 -26.02 30.96 -4.42
N TYR A 132 -25.38 29.78 -4.33
CA TYR A 132 -24.05 29.54 -4.89
C TYR A 132 -23.99 29.85 -6.39
N PHE A 133 -24.95 29.34 -7.18
CA PHE A 133 -24.99 29.58 -8.62
C PHE A 133 -25.36 31.03 -8.98
N GLN A 134 -26.00 31.77 -8.08
CA GLN A 134 -26.24 33.21 -8.19
C GLN A 134 -25.04 34.07 -7.76
N GLY A 135 -23.93 33.44 -7.34
CA GLY A 135 -22.70 34.14 -6.92
C GLY A 135 -22.69 34.56 -5.45
N ARG A 136 -23.71 34.19 -4.67
CA ARG A 136 -23.72 34.34 -3.21
C ARG A 136 -23.14 33.06 -2.63
N THR A 137 -21.86 33.04 -2.30
CA THR A 137 -21.22 31.80 -1.83
C THR A 137 -21.39 31.67 -0.31
N PRO A 138 -22.25 30.78 0.22
CA PRO A 138 -22.26 30.50 1.65
C PRO A 138 -20.90 29.89 2.03
N GLY A 139 -20.34 30.25 3.19
CA GLY A 139 -18.99 29.84 3.60
C GLY A 139 -18.77 28.32 3.54
N GLU A 140 -19.79 27.52 3.83
CA GLU A 140 -19.74 26.06 3.80
C GLU A 140 -19.57 25.48 2.39
N PHE A 141 -20.10 26.12 1.35
CA PHE A 141 -20.01 25.65 -0.05
C PHE A 141 -18.69 25.96 -0.73
N GLN A 142 -17.88 26.85 -0.15
CA GLN A 142 -16.52 27.10 -0.64
C GLN A 142 -15.67 25.82 -0.59
N ASN A 143 -15.92 24.95 0.38
CA ASN A 143 -15.20 23.67 0.49
C ASN A 143 -15.60 22.66 -0.58
N PHE A 144 -16.84 22.75 -1.09
CA PHE A 144 -17.38 21.87 -2.14
C PHE A 144 -17.18 22.43 -3.56
N ALA A 145 -16.73 23.68 -3.71
CA ALA A 145 -16.40 24.25 -5.01
C ALA A 145 -15.23 23.49 -5.68
N GLY A 146 -15.38 23.19 -6.97
CA GLY A 146 -14.35 22.51 -7.75
C GLY A 146 -13.05 23.32 -7.89
N THR A 147 -11.92 22.63 -8.12
CA THR A 147 -10.56 23.22 -8.11
C THR A 147 -10.17 23.98 -9.39
N ASN A 148 -10.76 23.63 -10.53
CA ASN A 148 -10.39 24.20 -11.83
C ASN A 148 -11.20 25.49 -12.13
N ARG A 149 -10.68 26.44 -12.91
CA ARG A 149 -11.42 27.64 -13.39
C ARG A 149 -12.74 27.32 -14.08
N ARG A 150 -12.84 26.15 -14.74
CA ARG A 150 -14.11 25.63 -15.30
C ARG A 150 -14.99 24.97 -14.22
N ALA A 151 -14.38 24.41 -13.19
CA ALA A 151 -15.03 23.71 -12.08
C ALA A 151 -15.50 24.64 -10.94
N GLY A 152 -15.04 25.89 -10.87
CA GLY A 152 -15.61 26.89 -9.97
C GLY A 152 -17.09 27.20 -10.23
N LYS A 153 -17.64 26.69 -11.34
CA LYS A 153 -19.07 26.74 -11.68
C LYS A 153 -19.83 25.47 -11.28
N HIS A 154 -19.19 24.58 -10.54
CA HIS A 154 -19.75 23.30 -10.15
C HIS A 154 -19.50 23.05 -8.67
N LEU A 155 -20.45 22.38 -8.03
CA LEU A 155 -20.32 21.89 -6.67
C LEU A 155 -20.00 20.39 -6.72
N ILE A 156 -19.14 19.94 -5.82
CA ILE A 156 -18.66 18.57 -5.77
C ILE A 156 -19.03 17.96 -4.42
N PHE A 157 -19.76 16.85 -4.46
CA PHE A 157 -20.23 16.15 -3.26
C PHE A 157 -19.74 14.71 -3.28
N SER A 158 -19.47 14.14 -2.11
CA SER A 158 -19.32 12.68 -1.99
C SER A 158 -20.67 12.00 -2.26
N THR A 159 -20.66 10.82 -2.88
CA THR A 159 -21.89 10.04 -3.09
C THR A 159 -22.54 9.55 -1.81
N GLU A 160 -21.83 9.61 -0.69
CA GLU A 160 -22.31 9.24 0.65
C GLU A 160 -22.81 10.43 1.46
N GLN A 161 -22.58 11.66 0.98
CA GLN A 161 -22.97 12.87 1.68
C GLN A 161 -24.47 13.14 1.49
N GLY A 162 -25.19 13.37 2.59
CA GLY A 162 -26.57 13.85 2.52
C GLY A 162 -26.63 15.25 1.89
N PRO A 163 -27.67 15.60 1.10
CA PRO A 163 -28.85 14.78 0.77
C PRO A 163 -28.66 13.82 -0.43
N PHE A 164 -27.46 13.74 -1.01
CA PHE A 164 -27.19 12.96 -2.24
C PHE A 164 -26.96 11.45 -2.00
N ALA A 165 -26.84 11.04 -0.73
CA ALA A 165 -26.68 9.65 -0.34
C ALA A 165 -27.76 8.75 -0.96
N GLY A 166 -27.32 7.70 -1.65
CA GLY A 166 -28.21 6.73 -2.32
C GLY A 166 -28.61 7.09 -3.76
N LEU A 167 -28.28 8.29 -4.26
CA LEU A 167 -28.55 8.65 -5.67
C LEU A 167 -27.55 8.02 -6.67
N ALA A 168 -26.45 7.43 -6.18
CA ALA A 168 -25.37 6.94 -7.03
C ALA A 168 -25.80 5.81 -7.98
N HIS A 169 -26.66 4.91 -7.51
CA HIS A 169 -27.18 3.82 -8.33
C HIS A 169 -28.15 4.30 -9.42
N GLN A 170 -28.80 5.45 -9.20
CA GLN A 170 -29.74 6.05 -10.16
C GLN A 170 -29.00 6.88 -11.20
N ALA A 171 -27.93 7.57 -10.80
CA ALA A 171 -27.06 8.35 -11.67
C ALA A 171 -26.03 7.46 -12.40
N LYS A 172 -26.48 6.62 -13.35
CA LYS A 172 -25.59 5.82 -14.22
C LYS A 172 -24.50 6.67 -14.88
N SER A 173 -24.85 7.89 -15.30
CA SER A 173 -23.91 8.90 -15.81
C SER A 173 -24.40 10.32 -15.50
N THR A 174 -25.71 10.56 -15.64
CA THR A 174 -26.34 11.86 -15.36
C THR A 174 -27.75 11.64 -14.83
N LEU A 175 -28.10 12.38 -13.79
CA LEU A 175 -29.41 12.45 -13.17
C LEU A 175 -29.80 13.92 -13.03
N PHE A 176 -31.04 14.26 -13.38
CA PHE A 176 -31.60 15.59 -13.18
C PHE A 176 -32.47 15.57 -11.94
N LEU A 177 -32.22 16.50 -11.02
CA LEU A 177 -32.99 16.69 -9.81
C LEU A 177 -33.97 17.83 -10.08
N SER A 178 -35.26 17.55 -10.04
CA SER A 178 -36.31 18.56 -10.26
C SER A 178 -36.92 19.04 -8.96
N TYR A 179 -37.17 20.33 -8.88
CA TYR A 179 -37.87 20.97 -7.77
C TYR A 179 -38.71 22.14 -8.29
N ASP A 180 -39.79 22.45 -7.56
CA ASP A 180 -40.68 23.55 -7.90
C ASP A 180 -40.39 24.77 -7.03
N ARG A 181 -40.23 25.93 -7.66
CA ARG A 181 -40.01 27.22 -6.98
C ARG A 181 -40.64 28.34 -7.79
N ASP A 182 -41.37 29.23 -7.12
CA ASP A 182 -42.09 30.36 -7.74
C ASP A 182 -43.02 29.91 -8.88
N ASN A 183 -43.72 28.80 -8.69
CA ASN A 183 -44.58 28.13 -9.69
C ASN A 183 -43.84 27.78 -11.00
N LYS A 184 -42.52 27.64 -10.96
CA LYS A 184 -41.69 27.19 -12.09
C LYS A 184 -40.91 25.95 -11.69
N LYS A 185 -40.81 25.02 -12.63
CA LYS A 185 -40.01 23.82 -12.48
C LYS A 185 -38.54 24.14 -12.79
N HIS A 186 -37.67 23.84 -11.84
CA HIS A 186 -36.23 24.03 -11.96
C HIS A 186 -35.52 22.68 -11.96
N TYR A 187 -34.28 22.69 -12.45
CA TYR A 187 -33.48 21.48 -12.59
C TYR A 187 -32.07 21.73 -12.05
N LEU A 188 -31.55 20.77 -11.31
CA LEU A 188 -30.13 20.62 -11.04
C LEU A 188 -29.64 19.37 -11.76
N ARG A 189 -28.44 19.42 -12.33
CA ARG A 189 -27.86 18.28 -13.01
C ARG A 189 -26.77 17.68 -12.13
N LEU A 190 -26.94 16.41 -11.81
CA LEU A 190 -26.04 15.58 -11.03
C LEU A 190 -25.31 14.62 -11.98
N VAL A 191 -24.00 14.77 -12.10
CA VAL A 191 -23.15 13.91 -12.94
C VAL A 191 -22.29 13.04 -12.04
N ASN A 192 -22.34 11.73 -12.23
CA ASN A 192 -21.47 10.82 -11.52
C ASN A 192 -20.03 10.98 -12.03
N LEU A 193 -19.13 11.40 -11.16
CA LEU A 193 -17.72 11.64 -11.49
C LEU A 193 -16.92 10.38 -11.16
N PRO A 194 -16.46 9.63 -12.17
CA PRO A 194 -15.66 8.44 -11.92
C PRO A 194 -14.33 8.83 -11.26
N PRO A 195 -13.77 7.97 -10.40
CA PRO A 195 -12.55 8.26 -9.65
C PRO A 195 -11.36 8.70 -10.53
N ARG A 196 -11.25 8.20 -11.76
CA ARG A 196 -10.19 8.61 -12.72
C ARG A 196 -10.25 10.08 -13.12
N LEU A 197 -11.42 10.70 -13.03
CA LEU A 197 -11.62 12.12 -13.36
C LEU A 197 -11.58 13.01 -12.12
N ALA A 198 -11.74 12.45 -10.91
CA ALA A 198 -11.77 13.22 -9.67
C ALA A 198 -10.52 14.10 -9.49
N ASP A 199 -9.34 13.62 -9.88
CA ASP A 199 -8.06 14.34 -9.81
C ASP A 199 -8.08 15.73 -10.46
N LYS A 200 -8.94 15.95 -11.46
CA LYS A 200 -9.02 17.22 -12.21
C LYS A 200 -10.04 18.20 -11.64
N TYR A 201 -10.97 17.74 -10.83
CA TYR A 201 -12.13 18.52 -10.41
C TYR A 201 -12.24 18.66 -8.89
N VAL A 202 -11.85 17.63 -8.14
CA VAL A 202 -12.03 17.51 -6.69
C VAL A 202 -10.80 18.02 -5.94
N LYS A 203 -11.00 18.72 -4.82
CA LYS A 203 -9.93 19.13 -3.90
C LYS A 203 -9.24 17.91 -3.29
N ASP A 204 -7.93 17.98 -3.10
CA ASP A 204 -7.15 16.87 -2.49
C ASP A 204 -7.69 16.50 -1.10
N SER A 205 -8.13 17.49 -0.31
CA SER A 205 -8.72 17.29 1.01
C SER A 205 -10.05 16.53 1.00
N LEU A 206 -10.86 16.67 -0.06
CA LEU A 206 -12.10 15.90 -0.21
C LEU A 206 -11.83 14.50 -0.75
N ARG A 207 -10.83 14.36 -1.63
CA ARG A 207 -10.41 13.08 -2.21
C ARG A 207 -9.72 12.18 -1.18
N HIS A 208 -8.89 12.77 -0.33
CA HIS A 208 -8.09 12.10 0.69
C HIS A 208 -8.25 12.78 2.06
N PRO A 209 -9.41 12.64 2.72
CA PRO A 209 -9.71 13.35 3.98
C PRO A 209 -8.74 13.00 5.11
N PHE A 210 -8.19 11.78 5.09
CA PHE A 210 -7.28 11.29 6.12
C PHE A 210 -5.82 11.62 5.84
N ARG A 211 -5.49 12.19 4.68
CA ARG A 211 -4.11 12.43 4.27
C ARG A 211 -3.39 13.41 5.18
N ALA A 212 -4.07 14.42 5.72
CA ALA A 212 -3.45 15.36 6.66
C ALA A 212 -3.00 14.70 7.97
N TYR A 213 -3.63 13.59 8.34
CA TYR A 213 -3.38 12.85 9.58
C TYR A 213 -2.53 11.60 9.36
N PHE A 214 -2.01 11.38 8.15
CA PHE A 214 -1.28 10.16 7.80
C PHE A 214 -0.06 9.91 8.68
N TRP A 215 0.59 10.95 9.21
CA TRP A 215 1.77 10.82 10.05
C TRP A 215 1.45 10.36 11.48
N ALA A 216 0.21 10.58 11.95
CA ALA A 216 -0.15 10.37 13.35
C ALA A 216 -0.05 8.89 13.79
N PRO A 217 -0.57 7.90 13.02
CA PRO A 217 -0.39 6.50 13.38
C PRO A 217 1.08 6.08 13.41
N PHE A 218 1.91 6.59 12.49
CA PHE A 218 3.34 6.30 12.46
C PHE A 218 4.06 6.86 13.69
N VAL A 219 3.82 8.13 14.03
CA VAL A 219 4.40 8.74 15.23
C VAL A 219 3.97 8.01 16.49
N LEU A 220 2.69 7.63 16.60
CA LEU A 220 2.19 6.83 17.71
C LEU A 220 2.87 5.45 17.77
N GLY A 221 2.97 4.75 16.64
CA GLY A 221 3.66 3.46 16.55
C GLY A 221 5.14 3.56 16.93
N LEU A 222 5.81 4.63 16.52
CA LEU A 222 7.20 4.93 16.87
C LEU A 222 7.36 5.25 18.36
N ALA A 223 6.43 6.04 18.93
CA ALA A 223 6.43 6.34 20.37
C ALA A 223 6.21 5.08 21.21
N LEU A 224 5.29 4.21 20.78
CA LEU A 224 5.04 2.91 21.39
C LEU A 224 6.28 2.01 21.33
N TYR A 225 6.97 2.00 20.18
CA TYR A 225 8.21 1.25 19.99
C TYR A 225 9.37 1.79 20.81
N LEU A 226 9.57 3.10 20.90
CA LEU A 226 10.76 3.69 21.52
C LEU A 226 10.65 3.87 23.03
N PHE A 227 9.47 4.27 23.52
CA PHE A 227 9.31 4.82 24.86
C PHE A 227 8.29 4.08 25.73
N ILE A 228 7.11 3.77 25.19
CA ILE A 228 5.97 3.33 26.04
C ILE A 228 6.08 1.86 26.41
N ILE A 229 6.34 0.98 25.44
CA ILE A 229 6.37 -0.45 25.73
C ILE A 229 7.77 -0.82 26.25
N PRO A 230 7.87 -1.47 27.42
CA PRO A 230 9.15 -1.70 28.09
C PRO A 230 10.09 -2.59 27.29
N LYS A 231 11.36 -2.19 27.28
CA LYS A 231 12.46 -2.94 26.65
C LYS A 231 12.94 -4.03 27.60
N VAL A 232 13.23 -5.21 27.07
CA VAL A 232 13.97 -6.22 27.86
C VAL A 232 15.35 -5.64 28.15
N LYS A 233 15.64 -5.42 29.45
CA LYS A 233 16.92 -4.93 29.92
C LYS A 233 17.85 -6.12 30.12
N ARG A 234 19.01 -6.06 29.46
CA ARG A 234 20.08 -7.04 29.66
C ARG A 234 20.82 -6.71 30.95
N PRO A 235 21.07 -7.70 31.84
CA PRO A 235 21.88 -7.50 33.04
C PRO A 235 23.28 -7.00 32.69
N GLU A 236 23.90 -6.25 33.61
CA GLU A 236 25.29 -5.82 33.47
C GLU A 236 26.23 -7.03 33.42
N GLY A 237 27.25 -6.98 32.56
CA GLY A 237 28.20 -8.07 32.36
C GLY A 237 27.66 -9.31 31.62
N ALA A 238 26.36 -9.38 31.34
CA ALA A 238 25.82 -10.48 30.53
C ALA A 238 26.39 -10.41 29.11
N LEU A 239 26.64 -11.57 28.50
CA LEU A 239 27.02 -11.82 27.12
C LEU A 239 25.77 -11.98 26.23
N GLY A 240 25.89 -11.74 24.93
CA GLY A 240 24.74 -11.68 24.02
C GLY A 240 24.98 -10.73 22.85
N HIS A 241 24.07 -10.72 21.88
CA HIS A 241 24.33 -10.07 20.59
C HIS A 241 24.53 -8.54 20.70
N PRO A 242 25.43 -7.95 19.89
CA PRO A 242 25.56 -6.50 19.79
C PRO A 242 24.21 -5.87 19.41
N ARG A 243 23.76 -4.88 20.19
CA ARG A 243 22.44 -4.24 20.01
C ARG A 243 22.26 -3.66 18.60
N LEU A 244 23.32 -3.09 18.02
CA LEU A 244 23.27 -2.44 16.71
C LEU A 244 22.96 -3.45 15.59
N TRP A 245 23.74 -4.53 15.53
CA TRP A 245 23.67 -5.53 14.46
C TRP A 245 22.51 -6.51 14.61
N GLY A 246 22.18 -6.93 15.83
CA GLY A 246 21.14 -7.94 16.06
C GLY A 246 19.71 -7.40 16.16
N VAL A 247 19.54 -6.08 16.34
CA VAL A 247 18.22 -5.48 16.61
C VAL A 247 17.93 -4.31 15.68
N MET A 248 18.79 -3.29 15.64
CA MET A 248 18.49 -2.09 14.85
C MET A 248 18.56 -2.38 13.35
N ILE A 249 19.60 -3.09 12.91
CA ILE A 249 19.79 -3.41 11.49
C ILE A 249 18.71 -4.38 10.99
N SER A 250 18.39 -5.43 11.75
CA SER A 250 17.34 -6.37 11.36
C SER A 250 15.96 -5.70 11.31
N ASP A 251 15.65 -4.86 12.29
CA ASP A 251 14.36 -4.16 12.35
C ASP A 251 14.28 -3.14 11.23
N PHE A 252 15.34 -2.37 11.00
CA PHE A 252 15.42 -1.41 9.91
C PHE A 252 15.24 -2.07 8.55
N PHE A 253 16.05 -3.07 8.22
CA PHE A 253 16.01 -3.70 6.91
C PHE A 253 14.70 -4.41 6.66
N GLY A 254 14.18 -5.19 7.61
CA GLY A 254 12.96 -5.90 7.32
C GLY A 254 11.70 -5.02 7.44
N LEU A 255 11.71 -3.90 8.16
CA LEU A 255 10.67 -2.87 8.01
C LEU A 255 10.77 -2.15 6.66
N LEU A 256 11.99 -1.80 6.24
CA LEU A 256 12.26 -1.18 4.94
C LEU A 256 11.79 -2.08 3.79
N PHE A 257 12.23 -3.34 3.79
CA PHE A 257 11.85 -4.31 2.76
C PHE A 257 10.36 -4.66 2.84
N SER A 258 9.80 -4.88 4.03
CA SER A 258 8.37 -5.11 4.16
C SER A 258 7.57 -3.92 3.62
N GLY A 259 7.92 -2.71 4.04
CA GLY A 259 7.32 -1.47 3.54
C GLY A 259 7.45 -1.31 2.03
N LEU A 260 8.63 -1.58 1.47
CA LEU A 260 8.88 -1.51 0.03
C LEU A 260 8.01 -2.51 -0.74
N PHE A 261 7.95 -3.76 -0.31
CA PHE A 261 7.18 -4.80 -0.99
C PHE A 261 5.67 -4.59 -0.86
N PHE A 262 5.18 -4.15 0.30
CA PHE A 262 3.78 -3.75 0.47
C PHE A 262 3.43 -2.53 -0.38
N LEU A 263 4.23 -1.47 -0.30
CA LEU A 263 4.04 -0.23 -1.06
C LEU A 263 4.05 -0.50 -2.56
N PHE A 264 4.98 -1.31 -3.06
CA PHE A 264 5.04 -1.64 -4.48
C PHE A 264 3.80 -2.41 -4.93
N GLY A 265 3.29 -3.34 -4.11
CA GLY A 265 2.01 -3.99 -4.34
C GLY A 265 0.84 -2.99 -4.41
N PHE A 266 0.79 -2.01 -3.50
CA PHE A 266 -0.22 -0.94 -3.54
C PHE A 266 -0.08 -0.04 -4.77
N LEU A 267 1.14 0.34 -5.15
CA LEU A 267 1.38 1.16 -6.34
C LEU A 267 0.91 0.45 -7.61
N LEU A 268 1.16 -0.85 -7.73
CA LEU A 268 0.64 -1.67 -8.82
C LEU A 268 -0.89 -1.73 -8.82
N MET A 269 -1.54 -1.75 -7.66
CA MET A 269 -3.00 -1.69 -7.59
C MET A 269 -3.54 -0.32 -8.03
N VAL A 270 -2.95 0.77 -7.53
CA VAL A 270 -3.35 2.14 -7.84
C VAL A 270 -3.13 2.45 -9.32
N SER A 271 -2.00 2.04 -9.91
CA SER A 271 -1.70 2.24 -11.33
C SER A 271 -2.70 1.55 -12.25
N ASN A 272 -3.29 0.44 -11.80
CA ASN A 272 -4.32 -0.29 -12.53
C ASN A 272 -5.75 0.14 -12.18
N HIS A 273 -5.91 1.18 -11.35
CA HIS A 273 -7.20 1.69 -10.86
C HIS A 273 -8.05 0.62 -10.15
N VAL A 274 -7.41 -0.28 -9.42
CA VAL A 274 -8.10 -1.34 -8.69
C VAL A 274 -8.03 -1.02 -7.21
N SER A 275 -9.20 -0.87 -6.59
CA SER A 275 -9.27 -0.74 -5.13
C SER A 275 -8.95 -2.09 -4.46
N VAL A 276 -8.44 -2.05 -3.22
CA VAL A 276 -8.21 -3.24 -2.38
C VAL A 276 -9.48 -4.09 -2.25
N LEU A 277 -10.64 -3.44 -2.23
CA LEU A 277 -11.95 -4.09 -2.11
C LEU A 277 -12.41 -4.76 -3.42
N THR A 278 -11.94 -4.28 -4.57
CA THR A 278 -12.21 -4.85 -5.90
C THR A 278 -11.08 -5.77 -6.39
N PHE A 279 -10.16 -6.17 -5.51
CA PHE A 279 -9.01 -7.00 -5.84
C PHE A 279 -9.42 -8.33 -6.50
N SER A 280 -10.62 -8.84 -6.20
CA SER A 280 -11.22 -10.02 -6.85
C SER A 280 -11.50 -9.83 -8.35
N GLY A 281 -11.66 -8.60 -8.84
CA GLY A 281 -12.09 -8.28 -10.22
C GLY A 281 -11.00 -8.14 -11.28
N MET A 282 -9.69 -8.25 -10.97
CA MET A 282 -8.66 -8.18 -12.04
C MET A 282 -8.63 -9.50 -12.83
N GLU A 283 -9.23 -9.56 -14.01
CA GLU A 283 -9.30 -10.82 -14.76
C GLU A 283 -7.95 -11.27 -15.36
N THR A 284 -6.96 -10.40 -15.55
CA THR A 284 -5.66 -10.78 -16.13
C THR A 284 -4.51 -9.87 -15.68
N GLY A 285 -3.42 -10.44 -15.18
CA GLY A 285 -2.09 -9.79 -15.15
C GLY A 285 -1.47 -9.59 -13.76
N PRO A 286 -1.71 -8.46 -13.06
CA PRO A 286 -0.85 -8.07 -11.93
C PRO A 286 -1.22 -8.69 -10.58
N LYS A 287 -2.35 -9.41 -10.45
CA LYS A 287 -2.78 -10.03 -9.16
C LYS A 287 -1.71 -10.89 -8.53
N ILE A 288 -1.15 -11.80 -9.33
CA ILE A 288 -0.15 -12.75 -8.85
C ILE A 288 1.09 -11.98 -8.40
N GLY A 289 1.52 -10.98 -9.17
CA GLY A 289 2.62 -10.09 -8.79
C GLY A 289 2.38 -9.39 -7.45
N VAL A 290 1.20 -8.78 -7.26
CA VAL A 290 0.84 -8.12 -5.99
C VAL A 290 0.82 -9.10 -4.82
N ILE A 291 0.24 -10.29 -4.99
CA ILE A 291 0.22 -11.33 -3.96
C ILE A 291 1.64 -11.78 -3.61
N VAL A 292 2.48 -12.05 -4.62
CA VAL A 292 3.88 -12.46 -4.41
C VAL A 292 4.64 -11.38 -3.64
N LEU A 293 4.51 -10.11 -4.02
CA LEU A 293 5.12 -8.99 -3.32
C LEU A 293 4.66 -8.91 -1.86
N TRP A 294 3.36 -9.04 -1.60
CA TRP A 294 2.84 -9.02 -0.24
C TRP A 294 3.30 -10.23 0.58
N VAL A 295 3.38 -11.42 -0.01
CA VAL A 295 3.95 -12.60 0.67
C VAL A 295 5.42 -12.35 1.03
N ILE A 296 6.22 -11.82 0.10
CA ILE A 296 7.61 -11.44 0.40
C ILE A 296 7.66 -10.39 1.51
N GLY A 297 6.78 -9.38 1.46
CA GLY A 297 6.65 -8.36 2.50
C GLY A 297 6.30 -8.94 3.88
N ILE A 298 5.39 -9.92 3.93
CA ILE A 298 5.02 -10.67 5.13
C ILE A 298 6.19 -11.51 5.62
N LEU A 299 6.92 -12.18 4.74
CA LEU A 299 8.09 -12.98 5.12
C LEU A 299 9.21 -12.10 5.68
N CYS A 300 9.45 -10.92 5.10
CA CYS A 300 10.38 -9.93 5.64
C CYS A 300 9.94 -9.48 7.03
N LEU A 301 8.65 -9.14 7.19
CA LEU A 301 8.07 -8.74 8.47
C LEU A 301 8.20 -9.85 9.51
N TRP A 302 7.80 -11.07 9.17
CA TRP A 302 7.91 -12.25 10.01
C TRP A 302 9.35 -12.50 10.41
N GLY A 303 10.29 -12.40 9.46
CA GLY A 303 11.71 -12.52 9.71
C GLY A 303 12.19 -11.52 10.76
N THR A 304 11.82 -10.25 10.63
CA THR A 304 12.17 -9.25 11.66
C THR A 304 11.59 -9.64 13.01
N MET A 305 10.29 -9.94 13.08
CA MET A 305 9.59 -10.28 14.32
C MET A 305 10.25 -11.48 14.98
N TRP A 306 10.35 -12.60 14.28
CA TRP A 306 10.80 -13.86 14.84
C TRP A 306 12.29 -13.84 15.21
N PHE A 307 13.16 -13.49 14.26
CA PHE A 307 14.59 -13.53 14.48
C PHE A 307 15.04 -12.39 15.38
N GLY A 308 14.57 -11.17 15.14
CA GLY A 308 15.00 -10.03 15.94
C GLY A 308 14.55 -10.13 17.41
N ILE A 309 13.36 -10.69 17.71
CA ILE A 309 12.95 -10.90 19.11
C ILE A 309 13.84 -11.99 19.73
N SER A 310 14.21 -13.01 18.95
CA SER A 310 15.05 -14.11 19.43
C SER A 310 16.44 -13.59 19.79
N TYR A 311 17.04 -12.80 18.90
CA TYR A 311 18.35 -12.20 19.12
C TYR A 311 18.36 -11.17 20.26
N ARG A 312 17.26 -10.43 20.42
CA ARG A 312 17.15 -9.41 21.46
C ARG A 312 16.94 -9.98 22.86
N ASN A 313 16.10 -11.01 22.97
CA ASN A 313 15.82 -11.68 24.24
C ASN A 313 16.89 -12.70 24.60
N PHE A 314 17.93 -12.85 23.78
CA PHE A 314 19.04 -13.73 24.08
C PHE A 314 20.14 -12.99 24.86
N TRP A 315 20.41 -13.48 26.07
CA TRP A 315 21.61 -13.14 26.80
C TRP A 315 22.03 -14.30 27.70
N ILE A 316 23.33 -14.37 27.98
CA ILE A 316 23.93 -15.33 28.90
C ILE A 316 24.65 -14.54 29.97
N ARG A 317 24.32 -14.77 31.24
CA ARG A 317 25.05 -14.20 32.37
C ARG A 317 25.90 -15.28 33.02
N LEU A 318 27.18 -14.97 33.20
CA LEU A 318 28.12 -15.81 33.94
C LEU A 318 27.93 -15.54 35.43
N LEU A 319 27.71 -16.59 36.22
CA LEU A 319 27.56 -16.54 37.67
C LEU A 319 28.60 -17.47 38.31
N PRO A 320 28.95 -17.32 39.60
CA PRO A 320 29.98 -18.16 40.23
C PRO A 320 29.67 -19.67 40.21
N LEU A 321 28.38 -20.04 40.26
CA LEU A 321 27.96 -21.44 40.33
C LEU A 321 27.51 -22.02 38.98
N GLY A 322 27.38 -21.19 37.95
CA GLY A 322 26.81 -21.61 36.68
C GLY A 322 26.50 -20.45 35.75
N MET A 323 25.62 -20.69 34.80
CA MET A 323 25.25 -19.72 33.78
C MET A 323 23.74 -19.57 33.71
N GLU A 324 23.30 -18.32 33.59
CA GLU A 324 21.90 -17.98 33.41
C GLU A 324 21.68 -17.62 31.94
N GLU A 325 20.89 -18.42 31.24
CA GLU A 325 20.44 -18.15 29.87
C GLU A 325 19.06 -17.53 29.91
N HIS A 326 18.92 -16.38 29.25
CA HIS A 326 17.60 -15.85 28.92
C HIS A 326 17.34 -16.02 27.44
N THR A 327 16.14 -16.51 27.14
CA THR A 327 15.62 -16.65 25.79
C THR A 327 14.19 -16.13 25.73
N GLN A 328 13.57 -16.15 24.55
CA GLN A 328 12.13 -15.89 24.42
C GLN A 328 11.25 -16.82 25.27
N SER A 329 11.74 -18.02 25.60
CA SER A 329 10.98 -19.02 26.38
C SER A 329 11.04 -18.77 27.89
N GLY A 330 11.87 -17.82 28.32
CA GLY A 330 12.13 -17.51 29.72
C GLY A 330 13.60 -17.66 30.07
N THR A 331 13.87 -17.56 31.36
CA THR A 331 15.20 -17.70 31.94
C THR A 331 15.43 -19.13 32.42
N ARG A 332 16.62 -19.67 32.18
CA ARG A 332 17.07 -20.99 32.63
C ARG A 332 18.44 -20.86 33.26
N PHE A 333 18.69 -21.67 34.29
CA PHE A 333 19.99 -21.74 34.95
C PHE A 333 20.64 -23.08 34.67
N TYR A 334 21.94 -23.06 34.38
CA TYR A 334 22.77 -24.22 34.08
C TYR A 334 23.97 -24.23 35.04
N ALA A 335 24.02 -25.15 36.00
CA ALA A 335 25.14 -25.23 36.93
C ALA A 335 26.38 -25.80 36.24
N TYR A 336 27.57 -25.28 36.55
CA TYR A 336 28.82 -25.79 35.98
C TYR A 336 29.06 -27.27 36.35
N ALA A 337 28.64 -27.66 37.56
CA ALA A 337 28.74 -29.04 38.03
C ALA A 337 27.95 -30.05 37.18
N ASP A 338 26.92 -29.59 36.46
CA ASP A 338 26.07 -30.44 35.62
C ASP A 338 26.61 -30.57 34.18
N MET A 339 27.67 -29.82 33.85
CA MET A 339 28.27 -29.82 32.53
C MET A 339 29.31 -30.94 32.43
N LYS A 340 29.16 -31.78 31.40
CA LYS A 340 30.06 -32.89 31.10
C LYS A 340 31.25 -32.42 30.26
N GLN A 341 30.99 -31.68 29.19
CA GLN A 341 32.04 -31.17 28.30
C GLN A 341 31.55 -29.98 27.47
N ALA A 342 32.46 -29.05 27.17
CA ALA A 342 32.26 -27.98 26.20
C ALA A 342 32.94 -28.31 24.86
N ASN A 343 32.15 -28.28 23.79
CA ASN A 343 32.54 -28.70 22.45
C ASN A 343 32.33 -27.58 21.42
N LEU A 344 33.34 -27.39 20.56
CA LEU A 344 33.17 -26.55 19.37
C LEU A 344 32.58 -27.39 18.22
N ARG A 345 31.32 -27.12 17.85
CA ARG A 345 30.67 -27.74 16.70
C ARG A 345 30.60 -26.76 15.55
N VAL A 346 31.37 -27.03 14.52
CA VAL A 346 31.27 -26.31 13.24
C VAL A 346 30.11 -26.90 12.46
N LYS A 347 29.18 -26.04 12.01
CA LYS A 347 28.11 -26.46 11.09
C LYS A 347 28.28 -25.74 9.76
N ASP A 348 28.40 -26.52 8.70
CA ASP A 348 28.43 -26.00 7.33
C ASP A 348 27.01 -25.67 6.88
N TYR A 349 26.78 -24.43 6.48
CA TYR A 349 25.52 -24.01 5.87
C TYR A 349 25.65 -23.96 4.35
N THR A 350 25.75 -25.14 3.74
CA THR A 350 25.86 -25.30 2.28
C THR A 350 24.73 -24.61 1.52
N TRP A 351 23.55 -24.43 2.13
CA TRP A 351 22.43 -23.69 1.52
C TRP A 351 22.66 -22.17 1.47
N MET A 352 23.37 -21.57 2.43
CA MET A 352 23.72 -20.15 2.41
C MET A 352 24.76 -19.87 1.33
N ALA A 353 25.73 -20.77 1.16
CA ALA A 353 26.68 -20.72 0.05
C ALA A 353 25.96 -20.81 -1.31
N LYS A 354 24.99 -21.74 -1.46
CA LYS A 354 24.15 -21.83 -2.66
C LYS A 354 23.30 -20.58 -2.90
N LEU A 355 22.75 -19.98 -1.85
CA LEU A 355 21.98 -18.74 -1.95
C LEU A 355 22.86 -17.55 -2.34
N ALA A 356 24.03 -17.41 -1.73
CA ALA A 356 25.01 -16.37 -2.07
C ALA A 356 25.49 -16.52 -3.52
N LEU A 357 25.70 -17.75 -4.00
CA LEU A 357 26.04 -18.06 -5.39
C LEU A 357 24.89 -17.76 -6.37
N LEU A 358 23.63 -17.96 -5.95
CA LEU A 358 22.45 -17.55 -6.70
C LEU A 358 22.32 -16.02 -6.77
N LEU A 359 22.60 -15.33 -5.67
CA LEU A 359 22.57 -13.87 -5.59
C LEU A 359 23.73 -13.22 -6.34
N SER A 360 24.89 -13.88 -6.45
CA SER A 360 26.04 -13.39 -7.24
C SER A 360 25.78 -13.38 -8.75
N VAL A 361 24.73 -14.05 -9.24
CA VAL A 361 24.29 -13.92 -10.65
C VAL A 361 23.73 -12.52 -10.93
N PHE A 362 23.29 -11.79 -9.90
CA PHE A 362 22.63 -10.49 -10.01
C PHE A 362 23.54 -9.30 -9.67
N SER A 363 24.82 -9.52 -9.37
CA SER A 363 25.75 -8.45 -8.99
C SER A 363 27.19 -8.74 -9.40
N ASP A 364 27.95 -7.68 -9.72
CA ASP A 364 29.33 -7.81 -10.17
C ASP A 364 30.26 -8.46 -9.11
N SER A 365 31.38 -8.98 -9.63
CA SER A 365 32.50 -9.75 -9.05
C SER A 365 32.76 -9.68 -7.52
N GLY A 366 32.47 -8.58 -6.85
CA GLY A 366 32.58 -8.44 -5.39
C GLY A 366 31.62 -9.34 -4.60
N THR A 367 30.45 -9.67 -5.14
CA THR A 367 29.50 -10.59 -4.47
C THR A 367 29.84 -12.06 -4.62
N THR A 368 30.49 -12.45 -5.73
CA THR A 368 31.09 -13.78 -5.90
C THR A 368 32.26 -13.98 -4.93
N ALA A 369 33.10 -12.94 -4.75
CA ALA A 369 34.14 -12.94 -3.72
C ALA A 369 33.55 -13.00 -2.31
N MET A 370 32.44 -12.32 -2.05
CA MET A 370 31.72 -12.40 -0.78
C MET A 370 31.12 -13.80 -0.56
N ALA A 371 30.53 -14.42 -1.57
CA ALA A 371 30.01 -15.80 -1.53
C ALA A 371 31.12 -16.83 -1.28
N MET A 372 32.28 -16.68 -1.92
CA MET A 372 33.46 -17.52 -1.70
C MET A 372 34.11 -17.29 -0.33
N SER A 373 34.09 -16.05 0.18
CA SER A 373 34.56 -15.74 1.55
C SER A 373 33.60 -16.27 2.62
N MET A 374 32.30 -16.33 2.33
CA MET A 374 31.30 -16.97 3.18
C MET A 374 31.45 -18.50 3.19
N ASP A 375 31.96 -19.11 2.12
CA ASP A 375 32.24 -20.55 2.07
C ASP A 375 33.50 -20.93 2.88
N LYS A 376 34.54 -20.07 2.86
CA LYS A 376 35.80 -20.32 3.59
C LYS A 376 35.79 -19.89 5.07
N ASN A 377 35.09 -18.81 5.43
CA ASN A 377 35.16 -18.21 6.78
C ASN A 377 33.86 -18.29 7.59
N ASN A 378 32.75 -18.75 7.00
CA ASN A 378 31.46 -18.82 7.71
C ASN A 378 31.24 -20.21 8.31
N THR A 379 32.27 -20.73 8.97
CA THR A 379 32.05 -21.71 10.02
C THR A 379 31.29 -20.99 11.11
N ALA A 380 29.97 -21.16 11.16
CA ALA A 380 29.24 -20.90 12.38
C ALA A 380 29.66 -21.99 13.37
N ALA A 381 30.88 -21.87 13.87
CA ALA A 381 31.34 -22.54 15.06
C ALA A 381 30.26 -22.27 16.10
N ARG A 382 29.80 -23.31 16.78
CA ARG A 382 28.79 -23.24 17.84
C ARG A 382 29.42 -23.83 19.08
N LEU A 383 29.23 -23.18 20.21
CA LEU A 383 29.57 -23.79 21.48
C LEU A 383 28.43 -24.71 21.87
N VAL A 384 28.74 -25.99 22.06
CA VAL A 384 27.81 -27.01 22.51
C VAL A 384 28.29 -27.47 23.87
N ILE A 385 27.46 -27.34 24.88
CA ILE A 385 27.75 -27.82 26.22
C ILE A 385 26.95 -29.10 26.40
N GLU A 386 27.65 -30.22 26.50
CA GLU A 386 27.07 -31.50 26.85
C GLU A 386 26.84 -31.53 28.35
N MET A 387 25.63 -31.91 28.74
CA MET A 387 25.21 -32.02 30.13
C MET A 387 25.38 -33.47 30.59
N LYS A 388 25.42 -33.70 31.91
CA LYS A 388 25.56 -35.04 32.49
C LYS A 388 24.29 -35.88 32.38
N ASP A 389 23.14 -35.25 32.17
CA ASP A 389 21.82 -35.89 31.99
C ASP A 389 21.54 -36.31 30.52
N ASP A 390 22.59 -36.48 29.72
CA ASP A 390 22.55 -36.71 28.26
C ASP A 390 21.88 -35.58 27.45
N GLY A 391 21.56 -34.46 28.10
CA GLY A 391 21.15 -33.23 27.44
C GLY A 391 22.32 -32.56 26.71
N SER A 392 22.00 -31.72 25.72
CA SER A 392 22.97 -30.78 25.16
C SER A 392 22.38 -29.38 25.08
N TRP A 393 23.16 -28.41 25.54
CA TRP A 393 22.84 -27.00 25.40
C TRP A 393 23.62 -26.41 24.24
N LEU A 394 22.88 -25.98 23.22
CA LEU A 394 23.43 -25.47 21.97
C LEU A 394 23.40 -23.94 21.96
N ILE A 395 24.56 -23.32 22.11
CA ILE A 395 24.72 -21.87 22.01
C ILE A 395 24.96 -21.51 20.53
N LYS A 396 23.89 -21.03 19.88
CA LYS A 396 23.93 -20.64 18.47
C LYS A 396 24.73 -19.34 18.33
N ASN A 397 25.83 -19.40 17.58
CA ASN A 397 26.65 -18.25 17.14
C ASN A 397 27.58 -17.61 18.21
N PRO A 398 28.62 -18.32 18.70
CA PRO A 398 29.74 -17.80 19.49
C PRO A 398 30.60 -16.73 18.80
N ALA A 399 30.33 -16.32 17.55
CA ALA A 399 30.87 -15.07 17.01
C ALA A 399 30.33 -13.81 17.76
N LEU A 400 29.56 -14.03 18.82
CA LEU A 400 29.48 -13.14 19.96
C LEU A 400 30.88 -12.65 20.37
N ILE A 401 30.98 -11.34 20.55
CA ILE A 401 32.05 -10.62 21.28
C ILE A 401 32.33 -11.22 22.70
N GLY A 402 31.61 -12.28 23.10
CA GLY A 402 31.82 -13.04 24.33
C GLY A 402 31.94 -14.57 24.17
N GLY A 403 32.03 -15.14 22.96
CA GLY A 403 32.23 -16.58 22.80
C GLY A 403 33.53 -17.07 23.44
N ILE A 404 34.59 -16.27 23.32
CA ILE A 404 35.88 -16.47 23.97
C ILE A 404 35.74 -16.31 25.49
N THR A 405 35.10 -15.24 25.95
CA THR A 405 34.84 -15.00 27.39
C THR A 405 34.06 -16.14 28.03
N LEU A 406 33.07 -16.66 27.33
CA LEU A 406 32.26 -17.80 27.76
C LEU A 406 33.08 -19.08 27.86
N ALA A 407 33.91 -19.35 26.85
CA ALA A 407 34.81 -20.50 26.88
C ALA A 407 35.87 -20.34 28.00
N LYS A 408 36.50 -19.16 28.16
CA LYS A 408 37.42 -18.87 29.28
C LYS A 408 36.76 -19.12 30.64
N ALA A 409 35.53 -18.62 30.84
CA ALA A 409 34.78 -18.84 32.08
C ALA A 409 34.45 -20.33 32.34
N LEU A 410 34.11 -21.10 31.30
CA LEU A 410 33.92 -22.55 31.41
C LEU A 410 35.21 -23.26 31.86
N ARG A 411 36.35 -22.88 31.29
CA ARG A 411 37.67 -23.43 31.67
C ARG A 411 37.99 -23.14 33.12
N GLU A 412 37.79 -21.90 33.55
CA GLU A 412 38.08 -21.41 34.90
C GLU A 412 37.22 -22.10 35.96
N ASN A 413 35.99 -22.48 35.61
CA ASN A 413 35.08 -23.21 36.51
C ASN A 413 35.17 -24.74 36.37
N GLY A 414 36.25 -25.26 35.76
CA GLY A 414 36.55 -26.69 35.74
C GLY A 414 35.70 -27.51 34.76
N VAL A 415 35.03 -26.90 33.79
CA VAL A 415 34.29 -27.64 32.76
C VAL A 415 35.27 -28.20 31.71
N PRO A 416 35.31 -29.54 31.49
CA PRO A 416 36.20 -30.13 30.49
C PRO A 416 35.94 -29.60 29.08
N MET A 417 36.98 -29.46 28.27
CA MET A 417 36.89 -28.97 26.89
C MET A 417 37.38 -30.03 25.90
N ASN A 418 36.83 -30.05 24.69
CA ASN A 418 37.45 -30.84 23.63
C ASN A 418 38.71 -30.19 23.06
N ASP A 419 39.55 -31.00 22.43
CA ASP A 419 40.83 -30.59 21.87
C ASP A 419 40.70 -29.43 20.88
N LYS A 420 39.64 -29.42 20.08
CA LYS A 420 39.37 -28.34 19.11
C LYS A 420 39.10 -26.99 19.79
N LEU A 421 38.27 -26.96 20.84
CA LEU A 421 37.98 -25.74 21.59
C LEU A 421 39.20 -25.30 22.41
N ALA A 422 39.91 -26.25 23.01
CA ALA A 422 41.12 -25.98 23.78
C ALA A 422 42.25 -25.41 22.90
N GLN A 423 42.41 -25.92 21.67
CA GLN A 423 43.37 -25.40 20.69
C GLN A 423 42.99 -23.99 20.25
N ALA A 424 41.72 -23.75 19.88
CA ALA A 424 41.24 -22.44 19.47
C ALA A 424 41.47 -21.37 20.56
N LEU A 425 41.24 -21.72 21.84
CA LEU A 425 41.52 -20.83 22.97
C LEU A 425 43.02 -20.54 23.13
N LYS A 426 43.89 -21.54 22.93
CA LYS A 426 45.36 -21.34 23.02
C LYS A 426 45.88 -20.43 21.92
N GLU A 427 45.34 -20.53 20.71
CA GLU A 427 45.70 -19.66 19.58
C GLU A 427 45.30 -18.21 19.86
N LEU A 428 44.09 -17.99 20.36
CA LEU A 428 43.61 -16.66 20.77
C LEU A 428 44.39 -16.06 21.96
N ASP A 429 44.72 -16.87 22.97
CA ASP A 429 45.54 -16.43 24.12
C ASP A 429 46.97 -16.03 23.69
N ARG A 430 47.46 -16.50 22.53
CA ARG A 430 48.74 -16.07 21.93
C ARG A 430 48.59 -14.75 21.17
N GLU A 431 47.51 -14.58 20.41
CA GLU A 431 47.22 -13.34 19.68
C GLU A 431 46.95 -12.15 20.62
N GLU A 432 46.37 -12.35 21.81
CA GLU A 432 46.18 -11.27 22.79
C GLU A 432 47.49 -10.83 23.48
N LYS A 433 48.54 -11.65 23.43
CA LYS A 433 49.82 -11.41 24.12
C LYS A 433 50.94 -10.93 23.20
N GLY A 434 50.77 -11.05 21.89
CA GLY A 434 51.69 -10.53 20.86
C GLY A 434 51.17 -9.22 20.30
#